data_AF-A0AAI9MSM8-F1
#
_entry.id   AF-A0AAI9MSM8-F1
#
_cell.length_a   1.000
_cell.length_b   1.000
_cell.length_c   1.000
_cell.angle_alpha   90.00
_cell.angle_beta   90.00
_cell.angle_gamma   90.00
#
_symmetry.space_group_name_H-M   'P 1'
#
loop_
_entity.id
_entity.type
_entity.pdbx_description
1 polymer ?
#
loop_
_entity_poly.entity_id
_entity_poly.type
_entity_poly.pdbx_seq_one_letter_code
_entity_poly.pdbx_strand_id
1 'polypeptide(L)'
;MDWLIMIIWGVFLPLPLKSGTEYILRHYYQYPQRLPGGWLYLHCLLSGVLIVFWSDGQGVYVLFLTLLFLCLVMLFHIDNAVFYLPDKLVFPMLWAGLLFQNEVRLVTLSSALYGVIGGFFLLWSVAEGYAWCRKKSGLGGGDIKLFSASGAWVGAEQLALLLMLACMSALVVSGLQYFRHRSYHHPRCGPRIIAFGPHLIAGMIMVMGLMSGGRFQ
;
A
#
# COMPACT_ATOMS: atom_id res chain seq x y z
N MET A 1 7.90 21.07 20.34
CA MET A 1 6.72 21.26 19.46
C MET A 1 6.88 20.55 18.12
N ASP A 2 8.06 20.00 17.83
CA ASP A 2 8.41 19.42 16.53
C ASP A 2 7.75 18.06 16.24
N TRP A 3 7.39 17.29 17.27
CA TRP A 3 6.74 15.98 17.12
C TRP A 3 5.29 16.08 16.65
N LEU A 4 4.52 17.04 17.17
CA LEU A 4 3.15 17.31 16.71
C LEU A 4 3.14 17.84 15.27
N ILE A 5 4.12 18.68 14.93
CA ILE A 5 4.37 19.15 13.58
C ILE A 5 4.74 17.96 12.68
N MET A 6 5.66 17.07 13.07
CA MET A 6 5.96 15.85 12.28
C MET A 6 4.76 14.91 12.08
N ILE A 7 3.85 14.80 13.05
CA ILE A 7 2.64 13.97 12.94
C ILE A 7 1.64 14.61 11.96
N ILE A 8 1.37 15.90 12.11
CA ILE A 8 0.46 16.64 11.22
C ILE A 8 1.04 16.69 9.80
N TRP A 9 2.35 16.93 9.67
CA TRP A 9 3.05 16.96 8.39
C TRP A 9 3.25 15.56 7.80
N GLY A 10 3.36 14.50 8.59
CA GLY A 10 3.54 13.13 8.10
C GLY A 10 2.26 12.48 7.59
N VAL A 11 1.11 12.92 8.11
CA VAL A 11 -0.23 12.47 7.67
C VAL A 11 -0.74 13.30 6.48
N PHE A 12 -0.44 14.60 6.43
CA PHE A 12 -1.01 15.51 5.41
C PHE A 12 -0.02 16.06 4.37
N LEU A 13 1.30 15.93 4.56
CA LEU A 13 2.31 16.41 3.60
C LEU A 13 3.38 15.33 3.31
N PRO A 14 4.09 15.42 2.18
CA PRO A 14 5.28 14.58 1.98
C PRO A 14 6.29 14.92 3.08
N LEU A 15 6.57 13.95 3.97
CA LEU A 15 7.66 14.06 4.93
C LEU A 15 8.93 14.56 4.21
N PRO A 16 9.68 15.52 4.78
CA PRO A 16 10.90 16.03 4.15
C PRO A 16 11.81 14.84 3.84
N LEU A 17 12.07 14.66 2.54
CA LEU A 17 12.90 13.58 2.01
C LEU A 17 14.26 13.62 2.73
N LYS A 18 14.65 12.53 3.39
CA LYS A 18 16.04 12.40 3.86
C LYS A 18 16.94 12.45 2.62
N SER A 19 18.16 12.97 2.75
CA SER A 19 19.11 13.16 1.64
C SER A 19 19.33 11.93 0.74
N GLY A 20 19.14 10.71 1.27
CA GLY A 20 19.18 9.47 0.49
C GLY A 20 18.04 9.30 -0.52
N THR A 21 16.89 9.91 -0.31
CA THR A 21 15.72 9.80 -1.20
C THR A 21 15.86 10.68 -2.45
N GLU A 22 16.51 11.85 -2.34
CA GLU A 22 16.86 12.66 -3.52
C GLU A 22 17.86 11.95 -4.44
N TYR A 23 18.80 11.20 -3.87
CA TYR A 23 19.74 10.38 -4.64
C TYR A 23 19.03 9.29 -5.45
N ILE A 24 18.07 8.60 -4.83
CA ILE A 24 17.25 7.57 -5.49
C ILE A 24 16.36 8.21 -6.55
N LEU A 25 15.73 9.37 -6.29
CA LEU A 25 14.87 10.06 -7.25
C LEU A 25 15.64 10.63 -8.46
N ARG A 26 16.87 11.14 -8.28
CA ARG A 26 17.74 11.57 -9.39
C ARG A 26 18.12 10.41 -10.30
N HIS A 27 18.41 9.25 -9.74
CA HIS A 27 18.72 8.04 -10.53
C HIS A 27 17.44 7.37 -11.08
N TYR A 28 16.28 7.55 -10.43
CA TYR A 28 14.99 7.04 -10.88
C TYR A 28 14.55 7.66 -12.21
N TYR A 29 14.69 8.99 -12.37
CA TYR A 29 14.37 9.66 -13.64
C TYR A 29 15.27 9.23 -14.81
N GLN A 30 16.41 8.61 -14.54
CA GLN A 30 17.37 8.16 -15.55
C GLN A 30 17.13 6.73 -16.03
N TYR A 31 16.36 5.91 -15.32
CA TYR A 31 16.01 4.57 -15.79
C TYR A 31 14.75 4.65 -16.68
N PRO A 32 14.83 4.25 -17.97
CA PRO A 32 13.63 4.07 -18.77
C PRO A 32 12.87 2.88 -18.20
N GLN A 33 11.91 3.15 -17.33
CA GLN A 33 10.99 2.15 -16.82
C GLN A 33 10.15 1.67 -18.00
N ARG A 34 10.57 0.56 -18.61
CA ARG A 34 9.64 -0.26 -19.41
C ARG A 34 8.64 -0.85 -18.43
N LEU A 35 7.61 -0.08 -18.10
CA LEU A 35 6.39 -0.58 -17.47
C LEU A 35 5.95 -1.81 -18.31
N PRO A 36 5.98 -3.03 -17.75
CA PRO A 36 5.57 -4.20 -18.50
C PRO A 36 4.10 -4.00 -18.91
N GLY A 37 3.88 -3.96 -20.23
CA GLY A 37 2.56 -3.90 -20.86
C GLY A 37 1.69 -2.73 -20.41
N GLY A 38 1.85 -1.54 -21.02
CA GLY A 38 0.81 -0.48 -20.97
C GLY A 38 -0.59 -1.02 -21.33
N TRP A 39 -0.63 -2.08 -22.13
CA TRP A 39 -1.81 -2.89 -22.45
C TRP A 39 -2.52 -3.50 -21.24
N LEU A 40 -1.82 -3.95 -20.19
CA LEU A 40 -2.46 -4.49 -18.98
C LEU A 40 -3.24 -3.41 -18.23
N TYR A 41 -2.67 -2.22 -18.08
CA TYR A 41 -3.35 -1.07 -17.47
C TYR A 41 -4.54 -0.62 -18.31
N LEU A 42 -4.38 -0.58 -19.63
CA LEU A 42 -5.46 -0.27 -20.56
C LEU A 42 -6.58 -1.33 -20.46
N HIS A 43 -6.24 -2.62 -20.38
CA HIS A 43 -7.23 -3.69 -20.23
C HIS A 43 -7.97 -3.63 -18.90
N CYS A 44 -7.28 -3.38 -17.78
CA CYS A 44 -7.93 -3.21 -16.48
C CYS A 44 -8.83 -1.96 -16.41
N LEU A 45 -8.44 -0.89 -17.09
CA LEU A 45 -9.23 0.33 -17.18
C LEU A 45 -10.45 0.13 -18.07
N LEU A 46 -10.28 -0.50 -19.25
CA LEU A 46 -11.38 -0.81 -20.17
C LEU A 46 -12.34 -1.84 -19.57
N SER A 47 -11.86 -2.88 -18.90
CA SER A 47 -12.72 -3.85 -18.21
C SER A 47 -13.50 -3.19 -17.08
N GLY A 48 -12.85 -2.30 -16.31
CA GLY A 48 -13.50 -1.51 -15.28
C GLY A 48 -14.62 -0.63 -15.82
N VAL A 49 -14.35 0.12 -16.89
CA VAL A 49 -15.33 1.00 -17.55
C VAL A 49 -16.49 0.19 -18.13
N LEU A 50 -16.23 -0.96 -18.77
CA LEU A 50 -17.29 -1.82 -19.30
C LEU A 50 -18.21 -2.36 -18.20
N ILE A 51 -17.66 -2.74 -17.05
CA ILE A 51 -18.44 -3.19 -15.89
C ILE A 51 -19.26 -2.04 -15.30
N VAL A 52 -18.74 -0.80 -15.31
CA VAL A 52 -19.50 0.41 -14.91
C VAL A 52 -20.71 0.64 -15.83
N PHE A 53 -20.52 0.53 -17.15
CA PHE A 53 -21.61 0.71 -18.13
C PHE A 53 -22.70 -0.36 -18.02
N TRP A 54 -22.35 -1.57 -17.59
CA TRP A 54 -23.26 -2.69 -17.41
C TRP A 54 -23.79 -2.84 -15.98
N SER A 55 -23.38 -1.97 -15.06
CA SER A 55 -23.76 -2.03 -13.66
C SER A 55 -25.10 -1.31 -13.46
N ASP A 56 -26.13 -2.06 -13.04
CA ASP A 56 -27.46 -1.57 -12.63
C ASP A 56 -27.38 -0.69 -11.35
N GLY A 57 -26.71 0.46 -11.42
CA GLY A 57 -26.65 1.46 -10.34
C GLY A 57 -25.42 1.40 -9.42
N GLN A 58 -24.48 0.48 -9.61
CA GLN A 58 -23.22 0.43 -8.84
C GLN A 58 -22.00 0.98 -9.60
N GLY A 59 -22.21 1.77 -10.67
CA GLY A 59 -21.12 2.31 -11.50
C GLY A 59 -20.07 3.09 -10.71
N VAL A 60 -20.48 3.87 -9.70
CA VAL A 60 -19.55 4.61 -8.83
C VAL A 60 -18.64 3.66 -8.04
N TYR A 61 -19.21 2.59 -7.47
CA TYR A 61 -18.44 1.59 -6.71
C TYR A 61 -17.36 0.91 -7.56
N VAL A 62 -17.74 0.45 -8.76
CA VAL A 62 -16.84 -0.21 -9.70
C VAL A 62 -15.75 0.76 -10.20
N LEU A 63 -16.11 2.01 -10.46
CA LEU A 63 -15.14 3.04 -10.86
C LEU A 63 -14.06 3.24 -9.80
N PHE A 64 -14.44 3.40 -8.53
CA PHE A 64 -13.46 3.58 -7.46
C PHE A 64 -12.60 2.34 -7.24
N LEU A 65 -13.16 1.13 -7.29
CA LEU A 65 -12.39 -0.11 -7.17
C LEU A 65 -11.39 -0.31 -8.33
N THR A 66 -11.78 0.06 -9.54
CA THR A 66 -10.89 -0.07 -10.72
C THR A 66 -9.74 0.93 -10.66
N LEU A 67 -10.01 2.18 -10.25
CA LEU A 67 -8.98 3.17 -9.97
C LEU A 67 -8.04 2.74 -8.83
N LEU A 68 -8.60 2.19 -7.74
CA LEU A 68 -7.82 1.63 -6.65
C LEU A 68 -6.92 0.50 -7.14
N PHE A 69 -7.46 -0.46 -7.89
CA PHE A 69 -6.71 -1.60 -8.40
C PHE A 69 -5.56 -1.16 -9.31
N LEU A 70 -5.81 -0.22 -10.23
CA LEU A 70 -4.77 0.36 -11.08
C LEU A 70 -3.65 1.01 -10.26
N CYS A 71 -4.01 1.79 -9.24
CA CYS A 71 -3.05 2.42 -8.33
C CYS A 71 -2.21 1.37 -7.57
N LEU A 72 -2.85 0.33 -7.03
CA LEU A 72 -2.19 -0.76 -6.32
C LEU A 72 -1.23 -1.54 -7.21
N VAL A 73 -1.60 -1.83 -8.46
CA VAL A 73 -0.71 -2.51 -9.41
C VAL A 73 0.52 -1.65 -9.74
N MET A 74 0.34 -0.33 -9.94
CA MET A 74 1.46 0.58 -10.13
C MET A 74 2.38 0.60 -8.91
N LEU A 75 1.83 0.75 -7.71
CA LEU A 75 2.60 0.74 -6.46
C LEU A 75 3.34 -0.59 -6.26
N PHE A 76 2.71 -1.72 -6.58
CA PHE A 76 3.32 -3.05 -6.49
C PHE A 76 4.54 -3.20 -7.40
N HIS A 77 4.47 -2.69 -8.64
CA HIS A 77 5.60 -2.73 -9.57
C HIS A 77 6.72 -1.80 -9.15
N ILE A 78 6.41 -0.59 -8.71
CA ILE A 78 7.42 0.38 -8.28
C ILE A 78 8.14 -0.13 -7.02
N ASP A 79 7.40 -0.68 -6.04
CA ASP A 79 8.01 -1.16 -4.80
C ASP A 79 8.87 -2.40 -5.02
N ASN A 80 8.42 -3.36 -5.84
CA ASN A 80 9.24 -4.53 -6.18
C ASN A 80 10.53 -4.18 -6.92
N ALA A 81 10.53 -3.11 -7.71
CA ALA A 81 11.69 -2.70 -8.48
C ALA A 81 12.68 -1.85 -7.66
N VAL A 82 12.18 -0.95 -6.80
CA VAL A 82 13.00 0.14 -6.22
C VAL A 82 12.84 0.28 -4.71
N PHE A 83 11.96 -0.49 -4.05
CA PHE A 83 11.68 -0.39 -2.60
C PHE A 83 11.25 1.03 -2.18
N TYR A 84 10.48 1.70 -3.05
CA TYR A 84 10.05 3.08 -2.86
C TYR A 84 8.59 3.25 -3.26
N LEU A 85 7.79 3.87 -2.38
CA LEU A 85 6.41 4.24 -2.67
C LEU A 85 6.29 5.75 -2.87
N PRO A 86 5.88 6.21 -4.06
CA PRO A 86 5.74 7.64 -4.33
C PRO A 86 4.52 8.23 -3.64
N ASP A 87 4.75 9.28 -2.85
CA ASP A 87 3.71 10.07 -2.19
C ASP A 87 2.63 10.59 -3.17
N LYS A 88 3.03 10.86 -4.41
CA LYS A 88 2.13 11.28 -5.50
C LYS A 88 1.09 10.23 -5.89
N LEU A 89 1.25 8.96 -5.51
CA LEU A 89 0.24 7.91 -5.71
C LEU A 89 -0.48 7.59 -4.40
N VAL A 90 0.24 7.52 -3.29
CA VAL A 90 -0.32 7.14 -1.99
C VAL A 90 -1.30 8.18 -1.45
N PHE A 91 -1.01 9.48 -1.58
CA PHE A 91 -1.94 10.51 -1.08
C PHE A 91 -3.23 10.61 -1.91
N PRO A 92 -3.20 10.63 -3.25
CA PRO A 92 -4.44 10.56 -4.03
C PRO A 92 -5.25 9.31 -3.72
N MET A 93 -4.59 8.17 -3.48
CA MET A 93 -5.26 6.94 -3.04
C MET A 93 -5.96 7.12 -1.69
N LEU A 94 -5.34 7.77 -0.71
CA LEU A 94 -5.95 8.06 0.59
C LEU A 94 -7.20 8.93 0.44
N TRP A 95 -7.08 10.05 -0.27
CA TRP A 95 -8.21 10.98 -0.48
C TRP A 95 -9.34 10.35 -1.29
N ALA A 96 -9.01 9.57 -2.32
CA ALA A 96 -10.00 8.80 -3.08
C ALA A 96 -10.75 7.80 -2.19
N GLY A 97 -10.07 7.16 -1.23
CA GLY A 97 -10.71 6.27 -0.26
C GLY A 97 -11.71 6.99 0.65
N LEU A 98 -11.40 8.21 1.11
CA LEU A 98 -12.35 8.99 1.92
C LEU A 98 -13.56 9.45 1.09
N LEU A 99 -13.35 9.89 -0.15
CA LEU A 99 -14.44 10.22 -1.08
C LEU A 99 -15.30 8.99 -1.38
N PHE A 100 -14.66 7.83 -1.58
CA PHE A 100 -15.35 6.57 -1.78
C PHE A 100 -16.27 6.22 -0.60
N GLN A 101 -15.86 6.44 0.65
CA GLN A 101 -16.75 6.21 1.79
C GLN A 101 -17.90 7.21 1.88
N ASN A 102 -17.73 8.43 1.37
CA ASN A 102 -18.83 9.39 1.29
C ASN A 102 -19.93 8.93 0.33
N GLU A 103 -19.54 8.45 -0.85
CA GLU A 103 -20.44 8.05 -1.93
C GLU A 103 -21.00 6.63 -1.74
N VAL A 104 -20.11 5.67 -1.49
CA VAL A 104 -20.44 4.24 -1.47
C VAL A 104 -20.87 3.80 -0.07
N ARG A 105 -20.30 4.36 1.00
CA ARG A 105 -20.56 4.00 2.41
C ARG A 105 -20.40 2.50 2.68
N LEU A 106 -19.24 1.96 2.34
CA LEU A 106 -18.88 0.58 2.69
C LEU A 106 -18.58 0.43 4.18
N VAL A 107 -17.93 1.44 4.75
CA VAL A 107 -17.79 1.64 6.19
C VAL A 107 -18.19 3.07 6.54
N THR A 108 -18.38 3.36 7.83
CA THR A 108 -18.64 4.74 8.27
C THR A 108 -17.43 5.62 7.99
N LEU A 109 -17.67 6.88 7.59
CA LEU A 109 -16.58 7.83 7.33
C LEU A 109 -15.68 7.99 8.57
N SER A 110 -16.26 7.97 9.77
CA SER A 110 -15.51 7.98 11.03
C SER A 110 -14.58 6.77 11.16
N SER A 111 -15.04 5.56 10.81
CA SER A 111 -14.20 4.36 10.82
C SER A 111 -13.04 4.46 9.83
N ALA A 112 -13.28 5.04 8.64
CA ALA A 112 -12.23 5.28 7.66
C ALA A 112 -11.17 6.28 8.16
N LEU A 113 -11.59 7.38 8.80
CA LEU A 113 -10.68 8.35 9.41
C LEU A 113 -9.87 7.72 10.55
N TYR A 114 -10.51 6.96 11.43
CA TYR A 114 -9.80 6.22 12.48
C TYR A 114 -8.88 5.15 11.90
N GLY A 115 -9.21 4.56 10.75
CA GLY A 115 -8.33 3.67 10.02
C GLY A 115 -7.07 4.36 9.53
N VAL A 116 -7.19 5.56 8.94
CA VAL A 116 -6.05 6.36 8.49
C VAL A 116 -5.13 6.73 9.65
N ILE A 117 -5.71 7.32 10.70
CA ILE A 117 -4.99 7.78 11.89
C ILE A 117 -4.37 6.59 12.62
N GLY A 118 -5.18 5.57 12.92
CA GLY A 118 -4.76 4.36 13.64
C GLY A 118 -3.71 3.57 12.87
N GLY A 119 -3.85 3.44 11.55
CA GLY A 119 -2.87 2.78 10.69
C GLY A 119 -1.51 3.46 10.72
N PHE A 120 -1.50 4.80 10.63
CA PHE A 120 -0.28 5.58 10.75
C PHE A 120 0.40 5.35 12.10
N PHE A 121 -0.31 5.55 13.22
CA PHE A 121 0.28 5.40 14.55
C PHE A 121 0.71 3.97 14.85
N LEU A 122 -0.03 2.97 14.36
CA LEU A 122 0.30 1.56 14.58
C LEU A 122 1.64 1.21 13.95
N LEU A 123 1.83 1.41 12.64
CA LEU A 123 3.09 1.06 12.01
C LEU A 123 4.22 2.03 12.39
N TRP A 124 3.92 3.30 12.62
CA TRP A 124 4.92 4.26 13.08
C TRP A 124 5.47 3.90 14.47
N SER A 125 4.61 3.56 15.43
CA SER A 125 5.06 3.15 16.78
C SER A 125 5.91 1.89 16.75
N VAL A 126 5.56 0.91 15.90
CA VAL A 126 6.36 -0.30 15.68
C VAL A 126 7.71 0.05 15.04
N ALA A 127 7.72 0.95 14.04
CA ALA A 127 8.93 1.38 13.35
C ALA A 127 9.90 2.13 14.29
N GLU A 128 9.39 3.08 15.07
CA GLU A 128 10.18 3.84 16.05
C GLU A 128 10.65 2.95 17.21
N GLY A 129 9.78 2.08 17.73
CA GLY A 129 10.16 1.12 18.78
C GLY A 129 11.27 0.18 18.32
N TYR A 130 11.19 -0.31 17.08
CA TYR A 130 12.27 -1.08 16.46
C TYR A 130 13.55 -0.25 16.29
N ALA A 131 13.42 0.98 15.78
CA ALA A 131 14.56 1.88 15.55
C ALA A 131 15.27 2.23 16.85
N TRP A 132 14.53 2.43 17.94
CA TRP A 132 15.09 2.70 19.25
C TRP A 132 15.88 1.51 19.80
N CYS A 133 15.33 0.29 19.70
CA CYS A 133 15.98 -0.93 20.16
C CYS A 133 17.21 -1.32 19.32
N ARG A 134 17.16 -1.12 17.99
CA ARG A 134 18.18 -1.63 17.05
C ARG A 134 19.09 -0.55 16.48
N LYS A 135 18.85 0.73 16.78
CA LYS A 135 19.52 1.90 16.21
C LYS A 135 19.54 1.92 14.67
N LYS A 136 18.60 1.22 14.04
CA LYS A 136 18.46 1.05 12.59
C LYS A 136 16.99 1.09 12.23
N SER A 137 16.63 1.83 11.17
CA SER A 137 15.26 1.80 10.64
C SER A 137 14.98 0.44 10.01
N GLY A 138 13.97 -0.26 10.55
CA GLY A 138 13.57 -1.59 10.07
C GLY A 138 12.41 -1.57 9.07
N LEU A 139 11.58 -0.54 9.11
CA LEU A 139 10.39 -0.40 8.25
C LEU A 139 10.52 0.85 7.36
N GLY A 140 10.11 0.74 6.10
CA GLY A 140 10.13 1.85 5.15
C GLY A 140 9.04 2.88 5.48
N GLY A 141 9.35 4.16 5.37
CA GLY A 141 8.35 5.23 5.55
C GLY A 141 7.20 5.15 4.53
N GLY A 142 7.45 4.56 3.36
CA GLY A 142 6.42 4.30 2.35
C GLY A 142 5.38 3.28 2.82
N ASP A 143 5.80 2.22 3.52
CA ASP A 143 4.90 1.17 4.02
C ASP A 143 3.91 1.72 5.05
N ILE A 144 4.37 2.62 5.93
CA ILE A 144 3.53 3.31 6.92
C ILE A 144 2.44 4.14 6.22
N LYS A 145 2.83 4.90 5.19
CA LYS A 145 1.89 5.73 4.42
C LYS A 145 0.90 4.88 3.65
N LEU A 146 1.35 3.80 3.01
CA LEU A 146 0.47 2.89 2.27
C LEU A 146 -0.56 2.26 3.20
N PHE A 147 -0.14 1.72 4.33
CA PHE A 147 -1.04 1.09 5.29
C PHE A 147 -2.04 2.08 5.88
N SER A 148 -1.60 3.30 6.19
CA SER A 148 -2.49 4.40 6.59
C SER A 148 -3.51 4.72 5.49
N ALA A 149 -3.07 4.85 4.24
CA ALA A 149 -3.96 5.07 3.10
C ALA A 149 -4.95 3.91 2.91
N SER A 150 -4.53 2.65 3.10
CA SER A 150 -5.42 1.49 3.09
C SER A 150 -6.54 1.59 4.12
N GLY A 151 -6.28 2.20 5.28
CA GLY A 151 -7.29 2.47 6.32
C GLY A 151 -8.46 3.32 5.85
N ALA A 152 -8.27 4.23 4.89
CA ALA A 152 -9.36 5.02 4.30
C ALA A 152 -10.36 4.14 3.53
N TRP A 153 -9.89 3.01 2.98
CA TRP A 153 -10.66 2.12 2.13
C TRP A 153 -11.32 0.99 2.93
N VAL A 154 -10.58 0.33 3.82
CA VAL A 154 -11.09 -0.84 4.55
C VAL A 154 -11.69 -0.47 5.93
N GLY A 155 -11.42 0.73 6.43
CA GLY A 155 -11.83 1.16 7.77
C GLY A 155 -10.92 0.64 8.88
N ALA A 156 -11.14 1.12 10.11
CA ALA A 156 -10.31 0.78 11.27
C ALA A 156 -10.41 -0.70 11.66
N GLU A 157 -11.61 -1.29 11.54
CA GLU A 157 -11.88 -2.66 12.00
C GLU A 157 -11.12 -3.71 11.19
N GLN A 158 -11.09 -3.53 9.86
CA GLN A 158 -10.48 -4.48 8.94
C GLN A 158 -8.98 -4.28 8.77
N LEU A 159 -8.44 -3.20 9.33
CA LEU A 159 -7.03 -2.85 9.19
C LEU A 159 -6.10 -3.87 9.86
N ALA A 160 -6.54 -4.44 11.00
CA ALA A 160 -5.81 -5.51 11.68
C ALA A 160 -5.77 -6.80 10.83
N LEU A 161 -6.88 -7.16 10.19
CA LEU A 161 -6.96 -8.31 9.28
C LEU A 161 -6.04 -8.10 8.08
N LEU A 162 -6.04 -6.90 7.49
CA LEU A 162 -5.15 -6.53 6.39
C LEU A 162 -3.69 -6.73 6.76
N LEU A 163 -3.27 -6.21 7.92
CA LEU A 163 -1.90 -6.36 8.41
C LEU A 163 -1.53 -7.82 8.64
N MET A 164 -2.44 -8.60 9.24
CA MET A 164 -2.23 -10.02 9.48
C MET A 164 -2.00 -10.79 8.17
N LEU A 165 -2.83 -10.55 7.15
CA LEU A 165 -2.69 -11.18 5.83
C LEU A 165 -1.38 -10.75 5.13
N ALA A 166 -1.00 -9.48 5.26
CA ALA A 166 0.27 -8.98 4.75
C ALA A 166 1.47 -9.68 5.43
N CYS A 167 1.48 -9.77 6.75
CA CYS A 167 2.52 -10.47 7.50
C CYS A 167 2.59 -11.96 7.16
N MET A 168 1.43 -12.63 7.05
CA MET A 168 1.35 -14.05 6.68
C MET A 168 1.90 -14.30 5.28
N SER A 169 1.50 -13.49 4.29
CA SER A 169 2.02 -13.63 2.93
C SER A 169 3.53 -13.37 2.88
N ALA A 170 4.04 -12.36 3.58
CA ALA A 170 5.47 -12.09 3.69
C ALA A 170 6.25 -13.24 4.36
N LEU A 171 5.69 -13.84 5.40
CA LEU A 171 6.27 -14.98 6.10
C LEU A 171 6.33 -16.23 5.21
N VAL A 172 5.25 -16.53 4.47
CA VAL A 172 5.21 -17.66 3.53
C VAL A 172 6.24 -17.47 2.42
N VAL A 173 6.28 -16.29 1.80
CA VAL A 173 7.23 -16.00 0.70
C VAL A 173 8.68 -16.07 1.19
N SER A 174 8.99 -15.45 2.34
CA SER A 174 10.34 -15.48 2.91
C SER A 174 10.75 -16.89 3.34
N GLY A 175 9.85 -17.67 3.93
CA GLY A 175 10.07 -19.06 4.30
C GLY A 175 10.35 -19.93 3.06
N LEU A 176 9.53 -19.83 2.01
CA LEU A 176 9.74 -20.56 0.77
C LEU A 176 11.08 -20.20 0.11
N GLN A 177 11.45 -18.91 0.10
CA GLN A 177 12.75 -18.48 -0.40
C GLN A 177 13.89 -19.09 0.43
N TYR A 178 13.79 -19.08 1.76
CA TYR A 178 14.78 -19.68 2.64
C TYR A 178 14.98 -21.18 2.35
N PHE A 179 13.90 -21.95 2.21
CA PHE A 179 13.99 -23.38 1.88
C PHE A 179 14.58 -23.63 0.48
N ARG A 180 14.18 -22.85 -0.54
CA ARG A 180 14.73 -22.99 -1.90
C ARG A 180 16.22 -22.64 -1.97
N HIS A 181 16.66 -21.65 -1.21
CA HIS A 181 18.08 -21.28 -1.15
C HIS A 181 18.92 -22.26 -0.32
N ARG A 182 18.33 -23.00 0.62
CA ARG A 182 19.03 -24.09 1.31
C ARG A 182 19.41 -25.24 0.36
N SER A 183 18.67 -25.42 -0.73
CA SER A 183 18.95 -26.44 -1.76
C SER A 183 20.00 -26.04 -2.81
N TYR A 184 20.38 -24.76 -2.87
CA TYR A 184 21.44 -24.26 -3.76
C TYR A 184 22.55 -23.65 -2.91
N HIS A 185 23.72 -24.28 -2.84
CA HIS A 185 24.93 -23.84 -2.12
C HIS A 185 25.56 -22.52 -2.67
N HIS A 186 24.76 -21.53 -3.04
CA HIS A 186 25.26 -20.20 -3.41
C HIS A 186 25.04 -19.22 -2.26
N PRO A 187 26.10 -18.87 -1.51
CA PRO A 187 26.04 -17.82 -0.50
C PRO A 187 25.99 -16.48 -1.24
N ARG A 188 24.79 -15.95 -1.50
CA ARG A 188 24.66 -14.51 -1.73
C ARG A 188 24.73 -13.83 -0.38
N CYS A 189 25.94 -13.41 -0.01
CA CYS A 189 26.24 -12.65 1.20
C CYS A 189 25.62 -11.26 1.11
N GLY A 190 24.49 -11.05 1.78
CA GLY A 190 23.89 -9.74 2.03
C GLY A 190 22.54 -9.90 2.71
N PRO A 191 22.17 -9.02 3.66
CA PRO A 191 20.82 -9.03 4.22
C PRO A 191 19.82 -8.82 3.09
N ARG A 192 18.99 -9.83 2.79
CA ARG A 192 17.98 -9.74 1.74
C ARG A 192 16.86 -8.83 2.25
N ILE A 193 16.84 -7.60 1.77
CA ILE A 193 15.76 -6.65 2.04
C ILE A 193 14.54 -7.15 1.26
N ILE A 194 13.44 -7.42 1.98
CA ILE A 194 12.17 -7.86 1.38
C ILE A 194 11.27 -6.63 1.31
N ALA A 195 10.68 -6.38 0.14
CA ALA A 195 9.72 -5.32 -0.07
C ALA A 195 8.41 -5.69 0.63
N PHE A 196 8.00 -4.91 1.64
CA PHE A 196 6.79 -5.18 2.40
C PHE A 196 5.53 -4.66 1.68
N GLY A 197 5.66 -3.60 0.87
CA GLY A 197 4.58 -3.02 0.07
C GLY A 197 3.76 -4.03 -0.74
N PRO A 198 4.36 -4.96 -1.52
CA PRO A 198 3.67 -6.02 -2.22
C PRO A 198 2.71 -6.84 -1.36
N HIS A 199 3.12 -7.13 -0.12
CA HIS A 199 2.36 -7.94 0.81
C HIS A 199 1.22 -7.13 1.45
N LEU A 200 1.43 -5.84 1.73
CA LEU A 200 0.36 -4.91 2.10
C LEU A 200 -0.70 -4.77 1.01
N ILE A 201 -0.26 -4.65 -0.25
CA ILE A 201 -1.16 -4.56 -1.41
C ILE A 201 -1.98 -5.85 -1.56
N ALA A 202 -1.34 -7.02 -1.43
CA ALA A 202 -2.04 -8.30 -1.46
C ALA A 202 -3.08 -8.43 -0.35
N GLY A 203 -2.72 -8.04 0.88
CA GLY A 203 -3.64 -8.00 2.02
C GLY A 203 -4.83 -7.08 1.76
N MET A 204 -4.58 -5.90 1.18
CA MET A 204 -5.63 -4.94 0.84
C MET A 204 -6.63 -5.49 -0.18
N ILE A 205 -6.12 -6.10 -1.27
CA ILE A 205 -6.97 -6.71 -2.31
C ILE A 205 -7.83 -7.82 -1.70
N MET A 206 -7.24 -8.66 -0.84
CA MET A 206 -7.95 -9.76 -0.21
C MET A 206 -9.06 -9.27 0.73
N VAL A 207 -8.78 -8.30 1.60
CA VAL A 207 -9.78 -7.72 2.51
C VAL A 207 -10.89 -7.02 1.73
N MET A 208 -10.55 -6.25 0.70
CA MET A 208 -11.57 -5.60 -0.14
C MET A 208 -12.45 -6.62 -0.86
N GLY A 209 -11.88 -7.72 -1.36
CA GLY A 209 -12.65 -8.82 -1.93
C GLY A 209 -13.64 -9.42 -0.93
N LEU A 210 -13.21 -9.66 0.30
CA LEU A 210 -14.08 -10.18 1.37
C LEU A 210 -15.23 -9.21 1.70
N MET A 211 -14.93 -7.91 1.81
CA MET A 211 -15.93 -6.88 2.09
C MET A 211 -16.93 -6.71 0.94
N SER A 212 -16.47 -6.83 -0.32
CA SER A 212 -17.33 -6.74 -1.50
C SER A 212 -18.31 -7.92 -1.61
N GLY A 213 -17.91 -9.12 -1.17
CA GLY A 213 -18.73 -10.33 -1.25
C GLY A 213 -20.02 -10.23 -0.43
N GLY A 214 -20.02 -9.48 0.67
CA GLY A 214 -21.20 -9.27 1.51
C GLY A 214 -22.24 -8.29 0.93
N ARG A 215 -21.93 -7.57 -0.15
CA ARG A 215 -22.84 -6.60 -0.79
C ARG A 215 -23.73 -7.19 -1.90
N PHE A 216 -23.38 -8.36 -2.40
CA PHE A 216 -24.09 -9.04 -3.50
C PHE A 216 -24.90 -10.26 -3.04
N GLN A 217 -25.07 -10.44 -1.74
CA GLN A 217 -26.00 -11.38 -1.12
C GLN A 217 -27.27 -10.63 -0.69
#